data_AF-A0A854C5F3-F1
#
_entry.id   AF-A0A854C5F3-F1
#
_cell.length_a   1.000
_cell.length_b   1.000
_cell.length_c   1.000
_cell.angle_alpha   90.00
_cell.angle_beta   90.00
_cell.angle_gamma   90.00
#
_symmetry.space_group_name_H-M   'P 1'
#
loop_
_entity.id
_entity.type
_entity.pdbx_description
1 polymer ?
#
loop_
_entity_poly.entity_id
_entity_poly.type
_entity_poly.pdbx_seq_one_letter_code
_entity_poly.pdbx_strand_id
1 'polypeptide(L)'
;MDLTEKPQLNDGGDSIAYIFGTWQSAGLKPYIVQKLRVDTLYMNDFVRGVLDRATPTGNDKQKAAYNSGLDIGTQISTMTDNLARDYYSAEPGKTIDTLVLAKAILRGMMGYNEIPADSAQRLFVSTMEARHEANLEAAYGANRLAGEQWLLDNQKKEGVKVLPSGLQYKVIKSGTGKKPTAQSQVSVDYEGRLIDGTVFDSSYERGKPATFRCSQVIKGWTEALTRMSEGDVWELYIPYQLAYGERESGKIKPYSALIFKVELHKVIDSKTSGK
;
A
#
# COMPACT_ATOMS: atom_id res chain seq x y z
N MET A 1 30.93 -38.22 -14.95
CA MET A 1 30.02 -39.38 -15.00
C MET A 1 29.84 -39.74 -16.46
N ASP A 2 30.06 -40.99 -16.83
CA ASP A 2 29.85 -41.46 -18.21
C ASP A 2 28.34 -41.57 -18.45
N LEU A 3 27.79 -40.78 -19.37
CA LEU A 3 26.35 -40.82 -19.69
C LEU A 3 25.96 -42.04 -20.54
N THR A 4 26.92 -42.86 -20.96
CA THR A 4 26.65 -44.13 -21.67
C THR A 4 26.16 -45.23 -20.74
N GLU A 5 26.39 -45.10 -19.43
CA GLU A 5 25.80 -45.97 -18.41
C GLU A 5 24.42 -45.43 -17.98
N LYS A 6 23.40 -46.28 -18.09
CA LYS A 6 22.05 -45.91 -17.65
C LYS A 6 22.01 -45.78 -16.12
N PRO A 7 21.27 -44.80 -15.56
CA PRO A 7 21.08 -44.72 -14.12
C PRO A 7 20.40 -46.00 -13.61
N GLN A 8 20.93 -46.58 -12.52
CA GLN A 8 20.29 -47.72 -11.85
C GLN A 8 19.03 -47.23 -11.14
N LEU A 9 17.88 -47.87 -11.43
CA LEU A 9 16.58 -47.52 -10.88
C LEU A 9 16.27 -48.49 -9.74
N ASN A 10 16.49 -48.06 -8.50
CA ASN A 10 16.46 -48.95 -7.35
C ASN A 10 15.06 -49.04 -6.70
N ASP A 11 14.20 -48.05 -6.96
CA ASP A 11 12.82 -48.05 -6.47
C ASP A 11 11.82 -47.35 -7.44
N GLY A 12 10.55 -47.30 -7.01
CA GLY A 12 9.47 -46.67 -7.77
C GLY A 12 9.60 -45.15 -7.88
N GLY A 13 10.30 -44.49 -6.96
CA GLY A 13 10.61 -43.06 -7.02
C GLY A 13 11.65 -42.77 -8.11
N ASP A 14 12.72 -43.56 -8.19
CA ASP A 14 13.73 -43.49 -9.25
C ASP A 14 13.11 -43.70 -10.64
N SER A 15 12.17 -44.64 -10.72
CA SER A 15 11.46 -44.97 -11.96
C SER A 15 10.58 -43.81 -12.46
N ILE A 16 9.84 -43.14 -11.56
CA ILE A 16 9.04 -41.96 -11.91
C ILE A 16 9.92 -40.75 -12.25
N ALA A 17 11.03 -40.55 -11.54
CA ALA A 17 11.98 -39.47 -11.81
C ALA A 17 12.64 -39.62 -13.20
N TYR A 18 13.01 -40.84 -13.59
CA TYR A 18 13.54 -41.15 -14.91
C TYR A 18 12.51 -40.89 -16.03
N ILE A 19 11.26 -41.32 -15.83
CA ILE A 19 10.16 -41.08 -16.79
C ILE A 19 9.88 -39.58 -16.93
N PHE A 20 9.80 -38.84 -15.82
CA PHE A 20 9.55 -37.41 -15.81
C PHE A 20 10.71 -36.61 -16.45
N GLY A 21 11.96 -36.93 -16.12
CA GLY A 21 13.14 -36.30 -16.72
C GLY A 21 13.24 -36.56 -18.24
N THR A 22 12.89 -37.77 -18.67
CA THR A 22 12.81 -38.11 -20.10
C THR A 22 11.73 -37.29 -20.81
N TRP A 23 10.54 -37.13 -20.21
CA TRP A 23 9.46 -36.31 -20.75
C TRP A 23 9.85 -34.82 -20.86
N GLN A 24 10.50 -34.26 -19.84
CA GLN A 24 10.94 -32.86 -19.85
C GLN A 24 12.14 -32.58 -20.76
N SER A 25 12.86 -33.61 -21.21
CA SER A 25 14.02 -33.45 -22.10
C SER A 25 13.66 -33.03 -23.53
N ALA A 26 12.39 -33.19 -23.92
CA ALA A 26 11.90 -32.88 -25.25
C ALA A 26 12.08 -31.38 -25.57
N GLY A 27 12.90 -31.08 -26.59
CA GLY A 27 13.15 -29.71 -27.04
C GLY A 27 14.23 -28.94 -26.27
N LEU A 28 14.83 -29.52 -25.22
CA LEU A 28 15.87 -28.84 -24.44
C LEU A 28 17.17 -28.63 -25.23
N LYS A 29 17.59 -29.59 -26.06
CA LYS A 29 18.82 -29.45 -26.87
C LYS A 29 18.72 -28.27 -27.87
N PRO A 30 17.64 -28.13 -28.66
CA PRO A 30 17.42 -26.93 -29.46
C PRO A 30 17.43 -25.64 -28.62
N TYR A 31 16.79 -25.63 -27.45
CA TYR A 31 16.78 -24.46 -26.56
C TYR A 31 18.19 -24.08 -26.06
N ILE A 32 18.98 -25.07 -25.61
CA ILE A 32 20.34 -24.85 -25.10
C ILE A 32 21.26 -24.31 -26.21
N VAL A 33 21.18 -24.87 -27.41
CA VAL A 33 22.02 -24.44 -28.54
C VAL A 33 21.57 -23.11 -29.13
N GLN A 34 20.25 -22.89 -29.27
CA GLN A 34 19.73 -21.72 -30.00
C GLN A 34 19.44 -20.52 -29.10
N LYS A 35 18.92 -20.74 -27.88
CA LYS A 35 18.56 -19.67 -26.94
C LYS A 35 19.68 -19.36 -25.98
N LEU A 36 20.30 -20.38 -25.38
CA LEU A 36 21.44 -20.19 -24.47
C LEU A 36 22.78 -20.06 -25.23
N ARG A 37 22.77 -20.27 -26.55
CA ARG A 37 23.93 -20.14 -27.45
C ARG A 37 25.12 -20.99 -27.02
N VAL A 38 24.85 -22.13 -26.38
CA VAL A 38 25.89 -23.08 -26.00
C VAL A 38 26.33 -23.82 -27.26
N ASP A 39 27.60 -23.67 -27.62
CA ASP A 39 28.18 -24.43 -28.72
C ASP A 39 28.14 -25.92 -28.39
N THR A 40 27.72 -26.71 -29.36
CA THR A 40 27.70 -28.17 -29.26
C THR A 40 29.06 -28.79 -28.92
N LEU A 41 30.16 -28.11 -29.23
CA LEU A 41 31.52 -28.53 -28.86
C LEU A 41 31.76 -28.51 -27.35
N TYR A 42 31.05 -27.67 -26.59
CA TYR A 42 31.17 -27.52 -25.13
C TYR A 42 29.99 -28.14 -24.36
N MET A 43 29.17 -28.94 -25.04
CA MET A 43 27.98 -29.56 -24.42
C MET A 43 28.35 -30.47 -23.25
N ASN A 44 29.53 -31.10 -23.28
CA ASN A 44 30.03 -31.94 -22.20
C ASN A 44 30.37 -31.14 -20.93
N ASP A 45 30.82 -29.90 -21.07
CA ASP A 45 31.09 -29.01 -19.93
C ASP A 45 29.80 -28.45 -19.34
N PHE A 46 28.82 -28.13 -20.19
CA PHE A 46 27.46 -27.78 -19.76
C PHE A 46 26.82 -28.92 -18.95
N VAL A 47 26.91 -30.15 -19.46
CA VAL A 47 26.43 -31.36 -18.76
C VAL A 47 27.17 -31.57 -17.44
N ARG A 48 28.50 -31.41 -17.40
CA ARG A 48 29.27 -31.48 -16.15
C ARG A 48 28.78 -30.45 -15.12
N GLY A 49 28.56 -29.20 -15.52
CA GLY A 49 28.05 -28.16 -14.60
C GLY A 49 26.67 -28.48 -14.03
N VAL A 50 25.79 -29.10 -14.82
CA VAL A 50 24.48 -29.57 -14.35
C VAL A 50 24.62 -30.76 -13.38
N LEU A 51 25.52 -31.70 -13.67
CA LEU A 51 25.76 -32.88 -12.83
C LEU A 51 26.48 -32.52 -11.51
N ASP A 52 27.46 -31.63 -11.54
CA ASP A 52 28.19 -31.15 -10.35
C ASP A 52 27.25 -30.41 -9.39
N ARG A 53 26.22 -29.72 -9.92
CA ARG A 53 25.16 -29.10 -9.11
C ARG A 53 24.18 -30.13 -8.53
N ALA A 54 23.97 -31.24 -9.21
CA ALA A 54 23.03 -32.30 -8.84
C ALA A 54 23.62 -33.32 -7.85
N THR A 55 24.93 -33.56 -7.88
CA THR A 55 25.63 -34.50 -6.99
C THR A 55 26.90 -33.88 -6.36
N PRO A 56 26.80 -33.12 -5.26
CA PRO A 56 27.97 -32.52 -4.61
C PRO A 56 28.71 -33.55 -3.74
N THR A 57 30.06 -33.58 -3.75
CA THR A 57 30.87 -34.44 -2.86
C THR A 57 32.02 -33.67 -2.20
N GLY A 58 32.08 -33.72 -0.85
CA GLY A 58 33.26 -33.50 0.01
C GLY A 58 33.92 -32.09 0.04
N ASN A 59 34.04 -31.47 1.23
CA ASN A 59 34.34 -30.04 1.49
C ASN A 59 33.25 -29.02 1.08
N ASP A 60 32.19 -29.49 0.44
CA ASP A 60 31.06 -28.70 -0.03
C ASP A 60 30.15 -28.12 1.06
N LYS A 61 30.11 -28.67 2.28
CA LYS A 61 29.23 -28.10 3.34
C LYS A 61 29.68 -26.73 3.80
N GLN A 62 31.00 -26.49 3.88
CA GLN A 62 31.53 -25.17 4.24
C GLN A 62 31.30 -24.16 3.12
N LYS A 63 31.52 -24.56 1.86
CA LYS A 63 31.28 -23.70 0.70
C LYS A 63 29.79 -23.44 0.47
N ALA A 64 28.94 -24.43 0.63
CA ALA A 64 27.48 -24.28 0.60
C ALA A 64 27.00 -23.38 1.74
N ALA A 65 27.47 -23.58 2.98
CA ALA A 65 27.13 -22.72 4.11
C ALA A 65 27.61 -21.28 3.90
N TYR A 66 28.82 -21.09 3.35
CA TYR A 66 29.34 -19.77 3.01
C TYR A 66 28.49 -19.09 1.93
N ASN A 67 28.17 -19.79 0.84
CA ASN A 67 27.32 -19.27 -0.22
C ASN A 67 25.90 -18.95 0.27
N SER A 68 25.30 -19.83 1.09
CA SER A 68 24.03 -19.54 1.75
C SER A 68 24.11 -18.33 2.69
N GLY A 69 25.26 -18.12 3.35
CA GLY A 69 25.52 -16.92 4.15
C GLY A 69 25.57 -15.64 3.31
N LEU A 70 26.16 -15.69 2.11
CA LEU A 70 26.14 -14.57 1.16
C LEU A 70 24.73 -14.27 0.64
N ASP A 71 23.95 -15.31 0.33
CA ASP A 71 22.56 -15.18 -0.11
C ASP A 71 21.70 -14.53 0.98
N ILE A 72 21.81 -15.01 2.22
CA ILE A 72 21.13 -14.42 3.39
C ILE A 72 21.61 -12.99 3.62
N GLY A 73 22.92 -12.71 3.49
CA GLY A 73 23.48 -11.36 3.60
C GLY A 73 22.87 -10.38 2.60
N THR A 74 22.64 -10.82 1.36
CA THR A 74 21.96 -10.02 0.33
C THR A 74 20.50 -9.71 0.71
N GLN A 75 19.79 -10.71 1.24
CA GLN A 75 18.42 -10.53 1.75
C GLN A 75 18.37 -9.55 2.93
N ILE A 76 19.31 -9.64 3.88
CA ILE A 76 19.42 -8.72 5.02
C ILE A 76 19.71 -7.30 4.53
N SER A 77 20.59 -7.12 3.54
CA SER A 77 20.82 -5.79 2.95
C SER A 77 19.54 -5.20 2.38
N THR A 78 18.78 -6.00 1.61
CA THR A 78 17.50 -5.57 1.03
C THR A 78 16.48 -5.21 2.11
N MET A 79 16.42 -6.02 3.18
CA MET A 79 15.55 -5.76 4.32
C MET A 79 15.96 -4.50 5.09
N THR A 80 17.27 -4.24 5.20
CA THR A 80 17.82 -3.03 5.82
C THR A 80 17.43 -1.79 5.02
N ASP A 81 17.57 -1.83 3.69
CA ASP A 81 17.21 -0.71 2.82
C ASP A 81 15.72 -0.39 2.89
N ASN A 82 14.87 -1.42 2.91
CA ASN A 82 13.42 -1.24 3.07
C ASN A 82 13.08 -0.66 4.45
N LEU A 83 13.66 -1.20 5.52
CA LEU A 83 13.44 -0.68 6.87
C LEU A 83 13.92 0.77 7.01
N ALA A 84 15.08 1.11 6.43
CA ALA A 84 15.61 2.47 6.44
C ALA A 84 14.68 3.43 5.70
N ARG A 85 14.15 3.01 4.53
CA ARG A 85 13.18 3.81 3.75
C ARG A 85 11.93 4.13 4.56
N ASP A 86 11.41 3.14 5.28
CA ASP A 86 10.17 3.31 6.04
C ASP A 86 10.41 4.11 7.34
N TYR A 87 11.49 3.79 8.06
CA TYR A 87 11.84 4.44 9.34
C TYR A 87 12.29 5.90 9.15
N TYR A 88 13.04 6.20 8.10
CA TYR A 88 13.56 7.53 7.77
C TYR A 88 12.83 8.19 6.60
N SER A 89 11.54 7.89 6.39
CA SER A 89 10.78 8.43 5.25
C SER A 89 10.74 9.97 5.18
N ALA A 90 10.88 10.65 6.32
CA ALA A 90 10.98 12.11 6.42
C ALA A 90 12.42 12.66 6.46
N GLU A 91 13.45 11.80 6.45
CA GLU A 91 14.87 12.17 6.55
C GLU A 91 15.70 11.53 5.43
N PRO A 92 15.64 12.09 4.19
CA PRO A 92 16.36 11.54 3.05
C PRO A 92 17.86 11.42 3.30
N GLY A 93 18.45 10.29 2.90
CA GLY A 93 19.88 10.03 3.02
C GLY A 93 20.32 9.41 4.35
N LYS A 94 19.42 9.25 5.32
CA LYS A 94 19.68 8.41 6.50
C LYS A 94 19.63 6.93 6.13
N THR A 95 20.50 6.15 6.74
CA THR A 95 20.61 4.70 6.52
C THR A 95 20.58 3.95 7.84
N ILE A 96 20.32 2.65 7.77
CA ILE A 96 20.53 1.72 8.88
C ILE A 96 21.80 0.94 8.58
N ASP A 97 22.65 0.76 9.57
CA ASP A 97 23.84 -0.08 9.42
C ASP A 97 23.41 -1.55 9.28
N THR A 98 23.56 -2.10 8.08
CA THR A 98 23.26 -3.50 7.74
C THR A 98 23.97 -4.47 8.69
N LEU A 99 25.16 -4.13 9.19
CA LEU A 99 25.90 -4.98 10.12
C LEU A 99 25.19 -5.11 11.47
N VAL A 100 24.48 -4.06 11.92
CA VAL A 100 23.66 -4.11 13.14
C VAL A 100 22.52 -5.09 12.97
N LEU A 101 21.76 -4.99 11.86
CA LEU A 101 20.65 -5.91 11.57
C LEU A 101 21.14 -7.35 11.40
N ALA A 102 22.25 -7.55 10.66
CA ALA A 102 22.85 -8.86 10.47
C ALA A 102 23.26 -9.51 11.80
N LYS A 103 23.97 -8.76 12.67
CA LYS A 103 24.36 -9.26 13.99
C LYS A 103 23.15 -9.61 14.85
N ALA A 104 22.09 -8.80 14.82
CA ALA A 104 20.87 -9.08 15.58
C ALA A 104 20.19 -10.38 15.13
N ILE A 105 20.03 -10.58 13.82
CA ILE A 105 19.42 -11.80 13.25
C ILE A 105 20.27 -13.04 13.59
N LEU A 106 21.58 -12.96 13.40
CA LEU A 106 22.49 -14.08 13.68
C LEU A 106 22.53 -14.43 15.18
N ARG A 107 22.57 -13.42 16.07
CA ARG A 107 22.47 -13.65 17.52
C ARG A 107 21.17 -14.36 17.87
N GLY A 108 20.05 -13.95 17.29
CA GLY A 108 18.77 -14.58 17.55
C GLY A 108 18.64 -16.00 17.02
N MET A 109 19.17 -16.26 15.82
CA MET A 109 19.27 -17.61 15.28
C MET A 109 20.08 -18.54 16.19
N MET A 110 21.15 -18.03 16.80
CA MET A 110 22.03 -18.79 17.69
C MET A 110 21.50 -18.87 19.14
N GLY A 111 20.33 -18.30 19.43
CA GLY A 111 19.75 -18.30 20.77
C GLY A 111 20.40 -17.31 21.75
N TYR A 112 21.21 -16.37 21.26
CA TYR A 112 21.83 -15.29 22.06
C TYR A 112 20.93 -14.05 22.17
N ASN A 113 19.62 -14.21 22.06
CA ASN A 113 18.66 -13.11 22.19
C ASN A 113 18.54 -12.66 23.65
N GLU A 114 18.67 -11.36 23.87
CA GLU A 114 18.43 -10.73 25.18
C GLU A 114 16.95 -10.40 25.38
N ILE A 115 16.19 -10.30 24.28
CA ILE A 115 14.76 -9.99 24.26
C ILE A 115 14.00 -11.18 23.66
N PRO A 116 12.95 -11.70 24.33
CA PRO A 116 12.06 -12.69 23.74
C PRO A 116 11.46 -12.22 22.41
N ALA A 117 11.30 -13.12 21.44
CA ALA A 117 10.90 -12.76 20.08
C ALA A 117 9.54 -12.03 20.02
N ASP A 118 8.58 -12.42 20.86
CA ASP A 118 7.26 -11.79 20.97
C ASP A 118 7.35 -10.36 21.50
N SER A 119 8.25 -10.12 22.45
CA SER A 119 8.51 -8.80 23.03
C SER A 119 9.22 -7.90 22.02
N ALA A 120 10.19 -8.44 21.28
CA ALA A 120 10.86 -7.74 20.19
C ALA A 120 9.88 -7.34 19.08
N GLN A 121 8.94 -8.22 18.72
CA GLN A 121 7.91 -7.92 17.73
C GLN A 121 7.00 -6.77 18.19
N ARG A 122 6.49 -6.81 19.42
CA ARG A 122 5.64 -5.72 19.96
C ARG A 122 6.37 -4.39 20.01
N LEU A 123 7.63 -4.39 20.47
CA LEU A 123 8.46 -3.20 20.51
C LEU A 123 8.74 -2.65 19.11
N PHE A 124 9.02 -3.53 18.14
CA PHE A 124 9.22 -3.14 16.75
C PHE A 124 7.98 -2.46 16.19
N VAL A 125 6.80 -3.08 16.32
CA VAL A 125 5.53 -2.52 15.82
C VAL A 125 5.26 -1.15 16.43
N SER A 126 5.28 -1.04 17.76
CA SER A 126 5.02 0.24 18.45
C SER A 126 6.07 1.33 18.13
N THR A 127 7.34 0.96 17.96
CA THR A 127 8.40 1.90 17.56
C THR A 127 8.19 2.38 16.12
N MET A 128 7.84 1.49 15.20
CA MET A 128 7.56 1.84 13.81
C MET A 128 6.31 2.70 13.69
N GLU A 129 5.25 2.43 14.46
CA GLU A 129 4.04 3.24 14.52
C GLU A 129 4.35 4.65 15.03
N ALA A 130 5.00 4.78 16.20
CA ALA A 130 5.39 6.08 16.74
C ALA A 130 6.31 6.86 15.79
N ARG A 131 7.22 6.16 15.10
CA ARG A 131 8.11 6.78 14.12
C ARG A 131 7.34 7.23 12.88
N HIS A 132 6.39 6.43 12.40
CA HIS A 132 5.55 6.77 11.27
C HIS A 132 4.72 8.03 11.57
N GLU A 133 4.10 8.10 12.75
CA GLU A 133 3.38 9.29 13.21
C GLU A 133 4.29 10.52 13.28
N ALA A 134 5.50 10.37 13.85
CA ALA A 134 6.49 11.45 13.90
C ALA A 134 6.93 11.92 12.50
N ASN A 135 7.13 10.99 11.56
CA ASN A 135 7.48 11.32 10.18
C ASN A 135 6.33 12.06 9.46
N LEU A 136 5.08 11.63 9.67
CA LEU A 136 3.90 12.31 9.14
C LEU A 136 3.77 13.73 9.71
N GLU A 137 3.95 13.90 11.02
CA GLU A 137 3.89 15.21 11.65
C GLU A 137 5.04 16.11 11.20
N ALA A 138 6.26 15.57 11.04
CA ALA A 138 7.39 16.33 10.51
C ALA A 138 7.15 16.78 9.05
N ALA A 139 6.58 15.92 8.21
CA ALA A 139 6.34 16.22 6.80
C ALA A 139 5.10 17.10 6.56
N TYR A 140 4.03 16.90 7.35
CA TYR A 140 2.69 17.45 7.08
C TYR A 140 2.05 18.17 8.27
N GLY A 141 2.71 18.24 9.43
CA GLY A 141 2.18 18.95 10.61
C GLY A 141 1.89 20.42 10.35
N ALA A 142 2.69 21.08 9.50
CA ALA A 142 2.39 22.43 9.03
C ALA A 142 1.06 22.52 8.26
N ASN A 143 0.72 21.52 7.44
CA ASN A 143 -0.56 21.45 6.73
C ASN A 143 -1.74 21.23 7.70
N ARG A 144 -1.53 20.37 8.71
CA ARG A 144 -2.50 20.16 9.80
C ARG A 144 -2.82 21.47 10.53
N LEU A 145 -1.78 22.17 10.99
CA LEU A 145 -1.92 23.45 11.69
C LEU A 145 -2.56 24.52 10.81
N ALA A 146 -2.18 24.60 9.53
CA ALA A 146 -2.78 25.53 8.59
C ALA A 146 -4.28 25.27 8.40
N GLY A 147 -4.68 24.00 8.25
CA GLY A 147 -6.07 23.60 8.15
C GLY A 147 -6.88 23.88 9.42
N GLU A 148 -6.34 23.55 10.59
CA GLU A 148 -6.94 23.83 11.90
C GLU A 148 -7.15 25.33 12.10
N GLN A 149 -6.11 26.14 11.85
CA GLN A 149 -6.19 27.60 11.97
C GLN A 149 -7.21 28.18 10.99
N TRP A 150 -7.18 27.73 9.73
CA TRP A 150 -8.14 28.19 8.72
C TRP A 150 -9.58 27.91 9.15
N LEU A 151 -9.86 26.72 9.71
CA LEU A 151 -11.18 26.35 10.21
C LEU A 151 -11.57 27.18 11.44
N LEU A 152 -10.64 27.46 12.36
CA LEU A 152 -10.88 28.32 13.52
C LEU A 152 -11.25 29.76 13.14
N ASP A 153 -10.71 30.27 12.03
CA ASP A 153 -11.07 31.57 11.51
C ASP A 153 -12.35 31.52 10.68
N ASN A 154 -12.60 30.43 9.96
CA ASN A 154 -13.78 30.25 9.14
C ASN A 154 -15.07 30.18 9.96
N GLN A 155 -15.05 29.51 11.12
CA GLN A 155 -16.24 29.44 12.01
C GLN A 155 -16.72 30.80 12.53
N LYS A 156 -15.87 31.84 12.48
CA LYS A 156 -16.23 33.20 12.89
C LYS A 156 -16.98 33.97 11.79
N LYS A 157 -17.00 33.46 10.56
CA LYS A 157 -17.63 34.12 9.42
C LYS A 157 -19.15 34.00 9.50
N GLU A 158 -19.83 35.04 9.01
CA GLU A 158 -21.29 35.09 9.00
C GLU A 158 -21.91 33.93 8.20
N GLY A 159 -22.92 33.29 8.80
CA GLY A 159 -23.67 32.19 8.23
C GLY A 159 -22.99 30.82 8.34
N VAL A 160 -21.76 30.75 8.86
CA VAL A 160 -21.08 29.48 9.14
C VAL A 160 -21.64 28.88 10.45
N LYS A 161 -21.98 27.60 10.40
CA LYS A 161 -22.45 26.80 11.53
C LYS A 161 -21.47 25.67 11.79
N VAL A 162 -21.20 25.38 13.06
CA VAL A 162 -20.29 24.30 13.49
C VAL A 162 -21.09 23.19 14.16
N LEU A 163 -20.83 21.95 13.76
CA LEU A 163 -21.44 20.75 14.34
C LEU A 163 -20.53 20.14 15.42
N PRO A 164 -21.07 19.31 16.34
CA PRO A 164 -20.27 18.68 17.40
C PRO A 164 -19.07 17.85 16.89
N SER A 165 -19.15 17.33 15.66
CA SER A 165 -18.05 16.60 15.02
C SER A 165 -16.90 17.50 14.55
N GLY A 166 -17.07 18.82 14.60
CA GLY A 166 -16.15 19.81 14.03
C GLY A 166 -16.45 20.15 12.56
N LEU A 167 -17.37 19.43 11.90
CA LEU A 167 -17.85 19.81 10.56
C LEU A 167 -18.46 21.21 10.60
N GLN A 168 -17.99 22.09 9.73
CA GLN A 168 -18.60 23.40 9.53
C GLN A 168 -19.34 23.44 8.20
N TYR A 169 -20.40 24.22 8.13
CA TYR A 169 -21.12 24.43 6.88
C TYR A 169 -21.76 25.81 6.82
N LYS A 170 -22.04 26.27 5.60
CA LYS A 170 -22.81 27.47 5.30
C LYS A 170 -23.88 27.13 4.28
N VAL A 171 -25.13 27.45 4.60
CA VAL A 171 -26.25 27.28 3.66
C VAL A 171 -26.21 28.45 2.66
N ILE A 172 -26.00 28.14 1.38
CA ILE A 172 -25.99 29.11 0.27
C ILE A 172 -27.39 29.26 -0.31
N LYS A 173 -28.09 28.14 -0.47
CA LYS A 173 -29.48 28.07 -0.90
C LYS A 173 -30.18 26.97 -0.12
N SER A 174 -31.38 27.27 0.36
CA SER A 174 -32.24 26.26 1.00
C SER A 174 -33.12 25.57 -0.02
N GLY A 175 -33.13 24.25 0.01
CA GLY A 175 -34.08 23.38 -0.66
C GLY A 175 -35.25 23.02 0.24
N THR A 176 -36.33 22.52 -0.37
CA THR A 176 -37.55 22.12 0.34
C THR A 176 -37.97 20.68 0.03
N GLY A 177 -37.14 19.93 -0.70
CA GLY A 177 -37.45 18.57 -1.09
C GLY A 177 -37.00 17.53 -0.06
N LYS A 178 -36.90 16.28 -0.51
CA LYS A 178 -36.65 15.13 0.38
C LYS A 178 -35.31 15.25 1.10
N LYS A 179 -35.26 14.72 2.32
CA LYS A 179 -34.04 14.62 3.11
C LYS A 179 -33.43 13.22 2.97
N PRO A 180 -32.15 13.08 2.54
CA PRO A 180 -31.50 11.78 2.44
C PRO A 180 -31.33 11.11 3.81
N THR A 181 -31.38 9.78 3.83
CA THR A 181 -30.86 8.96 4.94
C THR A 181 -29.44 8.50 4.62
N ALA A 182 -28.74 7.90 5.58
CA ALA A 182 -27.39 7.36 5.34
C ALA A 182 -27.36 6.29 4.23
N GLN A 183 -28.47 5.58 4.01
CA GLN A 183 -28.59 4.55 2.98
C GLN A 183 -29.07 5.09 1.63
N SER A 184 -29.57 6.33 1.58
CA SER A 184 -30.02 6.98 0.35
C SER A 184 -28.89 7.09 -0.67
N GLN A 185 -29.28 7.01 -1.93
CA GLN A 185 -28.44 7.42 -3.05
C GLN A 185 -28.86 8.84 -3.45
N VAL A 186 -27.90 9.69 -3.76
CA VAL A 186 -28.13 11.10 -4.10
C VAL A 186 -27.44 11.46 -5.39
N SER A 187 -28.05 12.35 -6.17
CA SER A 187 -27.43 13.03 -7.30
C SER A 187 -27.01 14.42 -6.84
N VAL A 188 -25.74 14.77 -7.05
CA VAL A 188 -25.17 16.05 -6.62
C VAL A 188 -24.28 16.64 -7.70
N ASP A 189 -24.23 17.96 -7.77
CA ASP A 189 -23.06 18.65 -8.29
C ASP A 189 -22.19 19.13 -7.13
N TYR A 190 -20.88 19.14 -7.34
CA TYR A 190 -19.94 19.58 -6.34
C TYR A 190 -18.62 20.06 -6.92
N GLU A 191 -17.92 20.84 -6.12
CA GLU A 191 -16.51 21.19 -6.31
C GLU A 191 -15.79 21.10 -4.97
N GLY A 192 -14.70 20.32 -4.94
CA GLY A 192 -13.80 20.15 -3.82
C GLY A 192 -12.49 20.89 -4.04
N ARG A 193 -12.12 21.72 -3.07
CA ARG A 193 -10.87 22.49 -3.08
C ARG A 193 -10.14 22.44 -1.74
N LEU A 194 -8.82 22.59 -1.79
CA LEU A 194 -7.98 22.78 -0.60
C LEU A 194 -8.13 24.21 -0.06
N ILE A 195 -7.62 24.47 1.14
CA ILE A 195 -7.68 25.80 1.79
C ILE A 195 -6.91 26.89 1.02
N ASP A 196 -5.97 26.49 0.15
CA ASP A 196 -5.21 27.37 -0.74
C ASP A 196 -5.96 27.68 -2.07
N GLY A 197 -7.15 27.10 -2.27
CA GLY A 197 -7.97 27.25 -3.46
C GLY A 197 -7.73 26.21 -4.55
N THR A 198 -6.76 25.30 -4.40
CA THR A 198 -6.49 24.24 -5.37
C THR A 198 -7.70 23.30 -5.51
N VAL A 199 -8.31 23.27 -6.70
CA VAL A 199 -9.38 22.32 -7.03
C VAL A 199 -8.78 20.93 -7.25
N PHE A 200 -9.28 19.96 -6.49
CA PHE A 200 -8.85 18.56 -6.60
C PHE A 200 -9.89 17.66 -7.24
N ASP A 201 -11.17 18.04 -7.20
CA ASP A 201 -12.26 17.28 -7.80
C ASP A 201 -13.48 18.18 -8.07
N SER A 202 -14.08 18.09 -9.25
CA SER A 202 -15.24 18.90 -9.64
C SER A 202 -16.16 18.14 -10.60
N SER A 203 -17.44 18.02 -10.27
CA SER A 203 -18.45 17.47 -11.20
C SER A 203 -18.80 18.48 -12.30
N TYR A 204 -18.68 19.77 -12.00
CA TYR A 204 -18.89 20.85 -12.97
C TYR A 204 -17.88 20.77 -14.12
N GLU A 205 -16.59 20.55 -13.81
CA GLU A 205 -15.55 20.36 -14.84
C GLU A 205 -15.79 19.09 -15.69
N ARG A 206 -16.40 18.06 -15.10
CA ARG A 206 -16.80 16.84 -15.84
C ARG A 206 -18.07 17.01 -16.66
N GLY A 207 -18.81 18.12 -16.48
CA GLY A 207 -20.06 18.40 -17.19
C GLY A 207 -21.23 17.47 -16.85
N LYS A 208 -21.16 16.71 -15.75
CA LYS A 208 -22.26 15.84 -15.33
C LYS A 208 -22.32 15.66 -13.80
N PRO A 209 -23.54 15.63 -13.20
CA PRO A 209 -23.71 15.32 -11.79
C PRO A 209 -23.10 13.97 -11.42
N ALA A 210 -22.61 13.88 -10.18
CA ALA A 210 -22.15 12.65 -9.60
C ALA A 210 -23.25 12.00 -8.76
N THR A 211 -23.23 10.67 -8.69
CA THR A 211 -24.18 9.90 -7.89
C THR A 211 -23.43 9.14 -6.81
N PHE A 212 -23.84 9.33 -5.56
CA PHE A 212 -23.20 8.71 -4.41
C PHE A 212 -24.24 8.05 -3.49
N ARG A 213 -23.83 7.00 -2.79
CA ARG A 213 -24.54 6.56 -1.59
C ARG A 213 -23.99 7.35 -0.40
N CYS A 214 -24.87 7.93 0.43
CA CYS A 214 -24.45 8.77 1.55
C CYS A 214 -23.50 8.06 2.52
N SER A 215 -23.54 6.73 2.64
CA SER A 215 -22.64 5.92 3.45
C SER A 215 -21.31 5.52 2.81
N GLN A 216 -21.08 5.87 1.53
CA GLN A 216 -19.88 5.49 0.77
C GLN A 216 -19.03 6.69 0.35
N VAL A 217 -19.12 7.77 1.12
CA VAL A 217 -18.35 9.00 0.97
C VAL A 217 -17.64 9.32 2.28
N ILE A 218 -16.77 10.34 2.29
CA ILE A 218 -16.07 10.76 3.52
C ILE A 218 -17.07 11.12 4.63
N LYS A 219 -16.68 10.93 5.89
CA LYS A 219 -17.56 11.10 7.07
C LYS A 219 -18.26 12.47 7.10
N GLY A 220 -17.54 13.52 6.74
CA GLY A 220 -18.09 14.89 6.68
C GLY A 220 -19.20 15.04 5.64
N TRP A 221 -19.07 14.37 4.49
CA TRP A 221 -20.14 14.34 3.48
C TRP A 221 -21.35 13.53 3.96
N THR A 222 -21.14 12.36 4.58
CA THR A 222 -22.23 11.56 5.15
C THR A 222 -23.05 12.38 6.15
N GLU A 223 -22.37 13.09 7.06
CA GLU A 223 -23.05 13.94 8.03
C GLU A 223 -23.76 15.14 7.37
N ALA A 224 -23.13 15.81 6.41
CA ALA A 224 -23.73 16.94 5.71
C ALA A 224 -24.96 16.54 4.90
N LEU A 225 -24.85 15.53 4.03
CA LEU A 225 -25.92 15.10 3.13
C LEU A 225 -27.17 14.64 3.89
N THR A 226 -27.00 13.95 5.02
CA THR A 226 -28.13 13.53 5.87
C THR A 226 -28.75 14.67 6.66
N ARG A 227 -28.21 15.89 6.56
CA ARG A 227 -28.79 17.13 7.11
C ARG A 227 -29.42 18.02 6.05
N MET A 228 -28.97 17.90 4.80
CA MET A 228 -29.48 18.62 3.63
C MET A 228 -30.86 18.12 3.16
N SER A 229 -31.52 18.93 2.35
CA SER A 229 -32.75 18.66 1.61
C SER A 229 -32.51 18.82 0.10
N GLU A 230 -33.24 18.10 -0.76
CA GLU A 230 -33.17 18.34 -2.21
C GLU A 230 -33.41 19.82 -2.54
N GLY A 231 -32.58 20.36 -3.43
CA GLY A 231 -32.50 21.76 -3.79
C GLY A 231 -31.54 22.60 -2.94
N ASP A 232 -30.96 22.02 -1.87
CA ASP A 232 -29.95 22.70 -1.06
C ASP A 232 -28.66 22.93 -1.86
N VAL A 233 -28.06 24.10 -1.64
CA VAL A 233 -26.66 24.37 -1.98
C VAL A 233 -25.94 24.76 -0.70
N TRP A 234 -24.96 23.97 -0.29
CA TRP A 234 -24.18 24.22 0.92
C TRP A 234 -22.70 24.36 0.56
N GLU A 235 -21.99 25.24 1.27
CA GLU A 235 -20.54 25.10 1.41
C GLU A 235 -20.25 24.29 2.68
N LEU A 236 -19.39 23.29 2.56
CA LEU A 236 -18.91 22.44 3.66
C LEU A 236 -17.44 22.75 3.88
N TYR A 237 -17.04 22.82 5.15
CA TYR A 237 -15.66 22.97 5.57
C TYR A 237 -15.32 21.84 6.53
N ILE A 238 -14.54 20.89 6.03
CA ILE A 238 -14.42 19.55 6.58
C ILE A 238 -13.03 19.41 7.21
N PRO A 239 -12.91 19.24 8.53
CA PRO A 239 -11.64 18.93 9.18
C PRO A 239 -11.10 17.59 8.68
N TYR A 240 -9.78 17.42 8.67
CA TYR A 240 -9.11 16.27 8.03
C TYR A 240 -9.58 14.92 8.61
N GLN A 241 -9.94 14.87 9.89
CA GLN A 241 -10.45 13.68 10.59
C GLN A 241 -11.81 13.20 10.04
N LEU A 242 -12.58 14.10 9.43
CA LEU A 242 -13.84 13.80 8.75
C LEU A 242 -13.68 13.63 7.23
N ALA A 243 -12.44 13.76 6.73
CA ALA A 243 -12.05 13.63 5.33
C ALA A 243 -11.11 12.43 5.11
N TYR A 244 -9.87 12.66 4.67
CA TYR A 244 -8.90 11.62 4.32
C TYR A 244 -7.89 11.31 5.43
N GLY A 245 -7.94 11.99 6.58
CA GLY A 245 -7.05 11.67 7.70
C GLY A 245 -5.58 11.98 7.39
N GLU A 246 -4.73 11.05 7.80
CA GLU A 246 -3.29 10.97 7.57
C GLU A 246 -2.95 10.51 6.14
N ARG A 247 -3.94 10.15 5.32
CA ARG A 247 -3.71 9.51 4.02
C ARG A 247 -3.61 10.55 2.91
N GLU A 248 -2.64 10.35 2.03
CA GLU A 248 -2.55 11.10 0.77
C GLU A 248 -3.52 10.52 -0.28
N SER A 249 -4.19 11.40 -1.03
CA SER A 249 -5.09 11.02 -2.13
C SER A 249 -5.03 12.03 -3.27
N GLY A 250 -4.28 11.70 -4.32
CA GLY A 250 -4.11 12.59 -5.47
C GLY A 250 -3.50 13.92 -5.06
N LYS A 251 -4.24 15.02 -5.22
CA LYS A 251 -3.81 16.36 -4.80
C LYS A 251 -4.00 16.61 -3.29
N ILE A 252 -4.76 15.77 -2.60
CA ILE A 252 -5.06 15.92 -1.17
C ILE A 252 -3.90 15.35 -0.35
N LYS A 253 -3.20 16.22 0.38
CA LYS A 253 -2.10 15.83 1.26
C LYS A 253 -2.62 15.40 2.64
N PRO A 254 -1.85 14.59 3.39
CA PRO A 254 -2.19 14.25 4.78
C PRO A 254 -2.55 15.48 5.61
N TYR A 255 -3.56 15.35 6.46
CA TYR A 255 -4.07 16.42 7.33
C TYR A 255 -4.74 17.60 6.63
N SER A 256 -5.03 17.53 5.33
CA SER A 256 -5.73 18.60 4.62
C SER A 256 -7.18 18.76 5.12
N ALA A 257 -7.51 19.97 5.57
CA ALA A 257 -8.89 20.42 5.64
C ALA A 257 -9.44 20.64 4.23
N LEU A 258 -10.68 20.25 3.98
CA LEU A 258 -11.31 20.31 2.67
C LEU A 258 -12.47 21.29 2.64
N ILE A 259 -12.63 21.99 1.54
CA ILE A 259 -13.78 22.85 1.28
C ILE A 259 -14.56 22.27 0.12
N PHE A 260 -15.86 22.09 0.30
CA PHE A 260 -16.74 21.65 -0.78
C PHE A 260 -17.87 22.64 -0.98
N LYS A 261 -18.20 22.94 -2.23
CA LYS A 261 -19.54 23.41 -2.58
C LYS A 261 -20.33 22.20 -3.04
N VAL A 262 -21.51 21.97 -2.48
CA VAL A 262 -22.37 20.82 -2.80
C VAL A 262 -23.77 21.31 -3.11
N GLU A 263 -24.28 20.91 -4.26
CA GLU A 263 -25.65 21.12 -4.70
C GLU A 263 -26.36 19.76 -4.74
N LEU A 264 -27.34 19.59 -3.83
CA LEU A 264 -28.10 18.34 -3.73
C LEU A 264 -29.30 18.41 -4.67
N HIS A 265 -29.18 17.77 -5.84
CA HIS A 265 -30.25 17.78 -6.84
C HIS A 265 -31.41 16.86 -6.47
N LYS A 266 -31.10 15.62 -6.07
CA LYS A 266 -32.13 14.59 -5.91
C LYS A 266 -31.70 13.47 -4.95
N VAL A 267 -32.66 12.99 -4.16
CA VAL A 267 -32.63 11.70 -3.45
C VAL A 267 -33.25 10.65 -4.37
N ILE A 268 -32.42 9.67 -4.75
CA ILE A 268 -32.80 8.56 -5.61
C ILE A 268 -33.40 7.47 -4.72
N ASP A 269 -34.73 7.33 -4.78
CA ASP A 269 -35.44 6.28 -4.06
C ASP A 269 -35.04 4.90 -4.59
N SER A 270 -34.65 3.99 -3.69
CA SER A 270 -34.27 2.61 -4.04
C SER A 270 -35.46 1.70 -4.38
N LYS A 271 -36.64 2.26 -4.71
CA LYS A 271 -37.85 1.51 -5.04
C LYS A 271 -38.26 1.72 -6.49
N THR A 272 -37.59 1.06 -7.43
CA THR A 272 -38.22 0.32 -8.55
C THR A 272 -37.16 -0.46 -9.34
N SER A 273 -36.97 -1.72 -8.99
CA SER A 273 -36.48 -2.72 -9.95
C SER A 273 -37.09 -4.08 -9.59
N GLY A 274 -38.12 -4.48 -10.35
CA GLY A 274 -38.51 -5.87 -10.58
C GLY A 274 -39.39 -6.54 -9.53
N LYS A 275 -40.71 -6.47 -9.74
CA LYS A 275 -41.49 -7.70 -9.95
C LYS A 275 -41.97 -7.68 -11.39
#